data_AF-X1MXP6-F1
#
_entry.id   AF-X1MXP6-F1
#
_cell.length_a   1.000
_cell.length_b   1.000
_cell.length_c   1.000
_cell.angle_alpha   90.00
_cell.angle_beta   90.00
_cell.angle_gamma   90.00
#
_symmetry.space_group_name_H-M   'P 1'
#
loop_
_entity.id
_entity.type
_entity.pdbx_description
1 polymer ?
#
loop_
_entity_poly.entity_id
_entity_poly.type
_entity_poly.pdbx_seq_one_letter_code
_entity_poly.pdbx_strand_id
1 'polypeptide(L)'
;MDVLDKQPLDIISDVIIWNDEALIDSYLADLYDRVDFIEKRGHSGGKSVEYVTDAQSIRGVSFGMIGSMGAESRSYGGHHEPYRSATMVITGEGVNPKLDYWRYNNIRDCNYFMDKLQNESTLDPALINQRIAEVRFLRAYMYHQMVIRFGGVPIITQVQTIDTPLEELYVSRNTEKEVYDFVIAEMDAIAQVLPSEYGSADKGRPTKWAAYALKSRSALYAAQVPEKS
;
A
#
# COMPACT_ATOMS: atom_id res chain seq x y z
N MET A 1 33.98 2.17 33.56
CA MET A 1 33.89 2.72 32.20
C MET A 1 32.71 2.02 31.52
N ASP A 2 31.53 2.18 32.14
CA ASP A 2 30.30 1.42 31.83
C ASP A 2 29.09 2.21 32.38
N VAL A 3 29.03 3.48 32.00
CA VAL A 3 27.97 4.42 32.43
C VAL A 3 27.43 5.24 31.26
N LEU A 4 28.04 5.10 30.09
CA LEU A 4 27.73 5.84 28.86
C LEU A 4 26.86 5.04 27.88
N ASP A 5 26.76 3.72 28.05
CA ASP A 5 25.89 2.85 27.23
C ASP A 5 24.60 2.52 27.98
N LYS A 6 23.80 3.54 28.31
CA LYS A 6 22.45 3.34 28.82
C LYS A 6 21.46 3.50 27.68
N GLN A 7 20.81 2.39 27.30
CA GLN A 7 19.66 2.44 26.39
C GLN A 7 18.57 3.33 27.02
N PRO A 8 17.97 4.26 26.26
CA PRO A 8 16.88 5.08 26.77
C PRO A 8 15.72 4.19 27.22
N LEU A 9 15.27 4.36 28.46
CA LEU A 9 14.16 3.56 29.03
C LEU A 9 12.79 3.93 28.42
N ASP A 10 12.66 5.11 27.83
CA ASP A 10 11.41 5.65 27.26
C ASP A 10 11.32 5.46 25.73
N ILE A 11 12.35 4.92 25.08
CA ILE A 11 12.40 4.69 23.64
C ILE A 11 12.79 3.24 23.41
N ILE A 12 11.94 2.49 22.70
CA ILE A 12 12.27 1.14 22.28
C ILE A 12 13.43 1.25 21.27
N SER A 13 14.60 0.74 21.62
CA SER A 13 15.78 0.78 20.73
C SER A 13 15.54 -0.08 19.49
N ASP A 14 15.97 0.37 18.31
CA ASP A 14 15.83 -0.34 17.03
C ASP A 14 16.26 -1.82 17.10
N VAL A 15 17.34 -2.11 17.83
CA VAL A 15 17.87 -3.48 18.00
C VAL A 15 16.86 -4.45 18.64
N ILE A 16 16.01 -3.94 19.54
CA ILE A 16 14.98 -4.74 20.23
C ILE A 16 13.78 -4.98 19.32
N ILE A 17 13.42 -3.99 18.50
CA ILE A 17 12.23 -4.05 17.64
C ILE A 17 12.31 -5.26 16.71
N TRP A 18 13.44 -5.45 16.02
CA TRP A 18 13.57 -6.47 14.97
C TRP A 18 13.72 -7.90 15.50
N ASN A 19 13.81 -8.09 16.82
CA ASN A 19 13.95 -9.40 17.46
C ASN A 19 12.76 -9.77 18.35
N ASP A 20 11.74 -8.92 18.43
CA ASP A 20 10.48 -9.17 19.13
C ASP A 20 9.33 -9.25 18.14
N GLU A 21 8.69 -10.42 18.05
CA GLU A 21 7.57 -10.66 17.14
C GLU A 21 6.41 -9.69 17.36
N ALA A 22 6.09 -9.33 18.60
CA ALA A 22 4.97 -8.45 18.91
C ALA A 22 5.25 -7.00 18.44
N LEU A 23 6.49 -6.54 18.55
CA LEU A 23 6.89 -5.22 18.07
C LEU A 23 6.92 -5.17 16.54
N ILE A 24 7.40 -6.23 15.89
CA ILE A 24 7.35 -6.38 14.43
C ILE A 24 5.91 -6.36 13.94
N ASP A 25 5.02 -7.11 14.59
CA ASP A 25 3.61 -7.14 14.24
C ASP A 25 2.91 -5.80 14.48
N SER A 26 3.30 -5.04 15.52
CA SER A 26 2.80 -3.68 15.73
C SER A 26 3.25 -2.72 14.64
N TYR A 27 4.52 -2.77 14.23
CA TYR A 27 5.01 -1.95 13.11
C TYR A 27 4.27 -2.33 11.83
N LEU A 28 4.14 -3.63 11.56
CA LEU A 28 3.45 -4.13 10.39
C LEU A 28 1.97 -3.68 10.37
N ALA A 29 1.28 -3.71 11.51
CA ALA A 29 -0.10 -3.23 11.62
C ALA A 29 -0.23 -1.74 11.25
N ASP A 30 0.74 -0.90 11.64
CA ASP A 30 0.80 0.51 11.22
C ASP A 30 1.01 0.65 9.70
N LEU A 31 1.88 -0.18 9.09
CA LEU A 31 2.00 -0.23 7.62
C LEU A 31 0.68 -0.62 6.95
N TYR A 32 -0.07 -1.58 7.50
CA TYR A 32 -1.38 -1.99 6.99
C TYR A 32 -2.40 -0.85 7.02
N ASP A 33 -2.48 -0.11 8.13
CA ASP A 33 -3.45 0.98 8.29
C ASP A 33 -3.19 2.10 7.26
N ARG A 34 -1.91 2.44 7.03
CA ARG A 34 -1.50 3.48 6.07
C ARG A 34 -1.76 3.14 4.60
N VAL A 35 -2.02 1.88 4.26
CA VAL A 35 -2.33 1.48 2.87
C VAL A 35 -3.73 1.95 2.45
N ASP A 36 -4.67 2.10 3.38
CA ASP A 36 -6.07 2.43 3.09
C ASP A 36 -6.70 1.51 2.03
N PHE A 37 -6.76 0.21 2.31
CA PHE A 37 -7.44 -0.78 1.44
C PHE A 37 -8.91 -0.44 1.14
N ILE A 38 -9.51 0.37 2.02
CA ILE A 38 -10.86 0.91 1.88
C ILE A 38 -10.73 2.40 1.63
N GLU A 39 -11.37 2.91 0.57
CA GLU A 39 -11.34 4.32 0.23
C GLU A 39 -12.22 5.13 1.21
N LYS A 40 -11.57 5.79 2.17
CA LYS A 40 -12.21 6.53 3.29
C LYS A 40 -12.74 7.92 2.89
N ARG A 41 -12.51 8.37 1.65
CA ARG A 41 -12.89 9.73 1.17
C ARG A 41 -14.25 9.79 0.47
N GLY A 42 -15.03 8.71 0.58
CA GLY A 42 -16.29 8.48 -0.12
C GLY A 42 -17.52 9.25 0.36
N HIS A 43 -17.45 9.86 1.54
CA HIS A 43 -18.64 10.34 2.26
C HIS A 43 -19.39 11.49 1.58
N SER A 44 -20.71 11.49 1.78
CA SER A 44 -21.61 12.59 1.42
C SER A 44 -21.27 13.87 2.20
N GLY A 45 -21.00 15.00 1.53
CA GLY A 45 -20.80 16.29 2.20
C GLY A 45 -19.36 16.64 2.60
N GLY A 46 -18.36 16.04 1.96
CA GLY A 46 -16.98 16.54 2.03
C GLY A 46 -16.12 15.97 3.16
N LYS A 47 -16.69 15.37 4.21
CA LYS A 47 -15.94 14.89 5.38
C LYS A 47 -15.37 13.48 5.16
N SER A 48 -14.06 13.38 4.98
CA SER A 48 -13.35 12.09 5.08
C SER A 48 -13.54 11.50 6.48
N VAL A 49 -13.72 10.18 6.55
CA VAL A 49 -13.76 9.47 7.83
C VAL A 49 -12.35 9.01 8.17
N GLU A 50 -11.78 9.55 9.24
CA GLU A 50 -10.43 9.18 9.70
C GLU A 50 -10.43 7.75 10.28
N TYR A 51 -11.47 7.40 11.05
CA TYR A 51 -11.66 6.08 11.65
C TYR A 51 -13.08 5.56 11.48
N VAL A 52 -13.21 4.26 11.14
CA VAL A 52 -14.50 3.58 11.08
C VAL A 52 -14.85 3.04 12.47
N THR A 53 -15.51 3.85 13.28
CA THR A 53 -15.86 3.53 14.68
C THR A 53 -17.31 3.08 14.89
N ASP A 54 -18.18 3.34 13.92
CA ASP A 54 -19.62 3.12 14.02
C ASP A 54 -20.33 3.02 12.65
N ALA A 55 -21.61 2.66 12.65
CA ALA A 55 -22.40 2.53 11.42
C ALA A 55 -22.51 3.84 10.60
N GLN A 56 -22.35 5.01 11.22
CA GLN A 56 -22.33 6.30 10.54
C GLN A 56 -20.97 6.55 9.86
N SER A 57 -19.87 6.14 10.47
CA SER A 57 -18.53 6.18 9.88
C SER A 57 -18.38 5.19 8.71
N ILE A 58 -19.08 4.05 8.72
CA ILE A 58 -19.19 3.13 7.58
C ILE A 58 -19.88 3.81 6.38
N ARG A 59 -20.79 4.76 6.61
CA ARG A 59 -21.37 5.56 5.51
C ARG A 59 -20.36 6.55 4.89
N GLY A 60 -19.16 6.69 5.47
CA GLY A 60 -18.09 7.53 4.93
C GLY A 60 -17.06 6.80 4.09
N VAL A 61 -17.04 5.47 4.13
CA VAL A 61 -16.23 4.69 3.20
C VAL A 61 -16.93 4.54 1.85
N SER A 62 -16.18 4.59 0.77
CA SER A 62 -16.64 4.30 -0.58
C SER A 62 -15.81 3.18 -1.20
N PHE A 63 -16.44 2.33 -1.97
CA PHE A 63 -15.77 1.32 -2.79
C PHE A 63 -15.78 1.68 -4.28
N GLY A 64 -16.37 2.83 -4.64
CA GLY A 64 -16.70 3.17 -6.02
C GLY A 64 -15.97 4.37 -6.57
N MET A 65 -15.02 5.01 -5.86
CA MET A 65 -14.44 6.28 -6.34
C MET A 65 -13.81 6.14 -7.73
N ILE A 66 -12.85 5.21 -7.89
CA ILE A 66 -12.20 4.94 -9.17
C ILE A 66 -13.17 4.24 -10.14
N GLY A 67 -13.89 3.23 -9.66
CA GLY A 67 -14.86 2.51 -10.50
C GLY A 67 -15.97 3.41 -11.06
N SER A 68 -16.37 4.48 -10.38
CA SER A 68 -17.35 5.45 -10.89
C SER A 68 -16.80 6.35 -11.98
N MET A 69 -15.51 6.70 -11.92
CA MET A 69 -14.87 7.46 -12.99
C MET A 69 -14.63 6.62 -14.23
N GLY A 70 -14.28 5.33 -14.06
CA GLY A 70 -14.17 4.37 -15.15
C GLY A 70 -15.52 3.85 -15.67
N ALA A 71 -16.64 4.37 -15.16
CA ALA A 71 -18.00 3.89 -15.44
C ALA A 71 -18.27 2.40 -15.11
N GLU A 72 -17.38 1.75 -14.35
CA GLU A 72 -17.49 0.37 -13.86
C GLU A 72 -18.52 0.25 -12.72
N SER A 73 -18.77 1.32 -11.97
CA SER A 73 -19.76 1.35 -10.88
C SER A 73 -20.48 2.69 -10.83
N ARG A 74 -21.78 2.72 -10.53
CA ARG A 74 -22.49 3.99 -10.31
C ARG A 74 -22.98 4.06 -8.88
N SER A 75 -22.57 5.10 -8.16
CA SER A 75 -23.12 5.37 -6.84
C SER A 75 -24.56 5.90 -6.96
N TYR A 76 -25.42 5.48 -6.03
CA TYR A 76 -26.87 5.74 -6.08
C TYR A 76 -27.24 7.23 -5.95
N GLY A 77 -26.59 7.97 -5.04
CA GLY A 77 -26.97 9.35 -4.70
C GLY A 77 -26.05 10.40 -5.32
N GLY A 78 -26.64 11.48 -5.85
CA GLY A 78 -25.90 12.62 -6.43
C GLY A 78 -24.99 13.37 -5.46
N HIS A 79 -25.19 13.18 -4.15
CA HIS A 79 -24.37 13.76 -3.08
C HIS A 79 -23.15 12.91 -2.70
N HIS A 80 -23.06 11.67 -3.19
CA HIS A 80 -21.92 10.80 -2.91
C HIS A 80 -20.71 11.22 -3.75
N GLU A 81 -19.53 11.25 -3.13
CA GLU A 81 -18.32 11.72 -3.80
C GLU A 81 -17.95 10.92 -5.06
N PRO A 82 -18.12 9.58 -5.14
CA PRO A 82 -17.92 8.86 -6.39
C PRO A 82 -18.78 9.35 -7.56
N TYR A 83 -20.04 9.70 -7.29
CA TYR A 83 -20.94 10.26 -8.29
C TYR A 83 -20.48 11.65 -8.72
N ARG A 84 -20.13 12.49 -7.74
CA ARG A 84 -19.66 13.86 -7.99
C ARG A 84 -18.35 13.85 -8.78
N SER A 85 -17.38 13.04 -8.37
CA SER A 85 -16.10 12.87 -9.08
C SER A 85 -16.28 12.42 -10.53
N ALA A 86 -17.20 11.50 -10.81
CA ALA A 86 -17.47 11.01 -12.16
C ALA A 86 -18.21 12.02 -13.05
N THR A 87 -18.91 12.99 -12.45
CA THR A 87 -19.70 14.01 -13.17
C THR A 87 -19.06 15.40 -13.14
N MET A 88 -17.96 15.58 -12.40
CA MET A 88 -17.20 16.82 -12.35
C MET A 88 -16.45 17.05 -13.66
N VAL A 89 -16.59 18.25 -14.20
CA VAL A 89 -15.79 18.70 -15.34
C VAL A 89 -14.36 18.96 -14.85
N ILE A 90 -13.37 18.33 -15.49
CA ILE A 90 -11.95 18.61 -15.25
C ILE A 90 -11.69 20.05 -15.71
N THR A 91 -11.25 20.91 -14.79
CA THR A 91 -10.91 22.31 -15.09
C THR A 91 -9.40 22.50 -15.14
N GLY A 92 -8.94 23.72 -15.46
CA GLY A 92 -7.52 24.09 -15.37
C GLY A 92 -6.93 24.00 -13.96
N GLU A 93 -7.77 23.87 -12.92
CA GLU A 93 -7.37 23.64 -11.53
C GLU A 93 -7.10 22.15 -11.23
N GLY A 94 -7.43 21.24 -12.16
CA GLY A 94 -7.14 19.81 -12.09
C GLY A 94 -8.35 18.90 -11.90
N VAL A 95 -8.07 17.63 -11.60
CA VAL A 95 -9.05 16.60 -11.23
C VAL A 95 -9.46 16.72 -9.75
N ASN A 96 -10.53 16.04 -9.35
CA ASN A 96 -10.98 16.03 -7.95
C ASN A 96 -9.81 15.67 -7.00
N PRO A 97 -9.44 16.52 -6.02
CA PRO A 97 -8.31 16.28 -5.13
C PRO A 97 -8.47 14.99 -4.29
N LYS A 98 -9.69 14.46 -4.20
CA LYS A 98 -9.99 13.18 -3.55
C LYS A 98 -9.56 11.94 -4.33
N LEU A 99 -8.91 12.11 -5.49
CA LEU A 99 -8.31 11.02 -6.26
C LEU A 99 -6.83 10.82 -5.97
N ASP A 100 -6.20 11.72 -5.20
CA ASP A 100 -4.80 11.60 -4.86
C ASP A 100 -4.52 10.27 -4.14
N TYR A 101 -3.43 9.60 -4.48
CA TYR A 101 -3.01 8.38 -3.79
C TYR A 101 -1.49 8.28 -3.96
N TRP A 102 -0.75 9.16 -3.29
CA TRP A 102 0.71 9.21 -3.39
C TRP A 102 1.35 8.63 -2.12
N ARG A 103 1.58 7.30 -2.12
CA ARG A 103 2.01 6.56 -0.91
C ARG A 103 3.52 6.29 -0.82
N TYR A 104 4.36 7.12 -1.43
CA TYR A 104 5.82 6.90 -1.41
C TYR A 104 6.45 6.91 -0.02
N ASN A 105 5.91 7.69 0.93
CA ASN A 105 6.36 7.63 2.33
C ASN A 105 6.16 6.21 2.91
N ASN A 106 4.98 5.62 2.70
CA ASN A 106 4.69 4.28 3.18
C ASN A 106 5.48 3.21 2.40
N ILE A 107 5.72 3.40 1.10
CA ILE A 107 6.57 2.51 0.29
C ILE A 107 8.00 2.50 0.82
N ARG A 108 8.55 3.68 1.18
CA ARG A 108 9.86 3.79 1.80
C ARG A 108 9.91 3.04 3.13
N ASP A 109 8.87 3.19 3.97
CA ASP A 109 8.79 2.48 5.25
C ASP A 109 8.65 0.97 5.06
N CYS A 110 7.92 0.51 4.04
CA CYS A 110 7.88 -0.91 3.65
C CYS A 110 9.27 -1.42 3.27
N ASN A 111 10.01 -0.68 2.42
CA ASN A 111 11.36 -1.06 2.03
C ASN A 111 12.29 -1.10 3.26
N TYR A 112 12.18 -0.13 4.15
CA TYR A 112 12.96 -0.07 5.40
C TYR A 112 12.65 -1.26 6.31
N PHE A 113 11.38 -1.56 6.53
CA PHE A 113 10.96 -2.70 7.32
C PHE A 113 11.51 -4.01 6.77
N MET A 114 11.43 -4.23 5.45
CA MET A 114 11.95 -5.45 4.83
C MET A 114 13.48 -5.55 4.96
N ASP A 115 14.20 -4.45 4.72
CA ASP A 115 15.66 -4.40 4.86
C ASP A 115 16.10 -4.72 6.29
N LYS A 116 15.47 -4.09 7.28
CA LYS A 116 15.77 -4.32 8.69
C LYS A 116 15.42 -5.73 9.14
N LEU A 117 14.23 -6.22 8.79
CA LEU A 117 13.80 -7.56 9.15
C LEU A 117 14.71 -8.63 8.53
N GLN A 118 15.22 -8.42 7.31
CA GLN A 118 16.12 -9.35 6.63
C GLN A 118 17.55 -9.34 7.20
N ASN A 119 18.04 -8.18 7.63
CA ASN A 119 19.44 -8.00 8.02
C ASN A 119 19.69 -8.07 9.54
N GLU A 120 18.69 -7.74 10.37
CA GLU A 120 18.87 -7.55 11.82
C GLU A 120 18.05 -8.53 12.69
N SER A 121 17.06 -9.21 12.12
CA SER A 121 16.21 -10.15 12.86
C SER A 121 16.85 -11.53 13.01
N THR A 122 16.75 -12.10 14.20
CA THR A 122 17.14 -13.49 14.50
C THR A 122 15.93 -14.40 14.71
N LEU A 123 14.73 -13.97 14.31
CA LEU A 123 13.51 -14.77 14.38
C LEU A 123 13.55 -15.94 13.38
N ASP A 124 12.54 -16.81 13.46
CA ASP A 124 12.39 -17.93 12.52
C ASP A 124 12.39 -17.40 11.06
N PRO A 125 13.30 -17.91 10.19
CA PRO A 125 13.32 -17.54 8.78
C PRO A 125 11.97 -17.73 8.07
N ALA A 126 11.16 -18.70 8.47
CA ALA A 126 9.83 -18.88 7.89
C ALA A 126 8.91 -17.70 8.22
N LEU A 127 8.91 -17.24 9.47
CA LEU A 127 8.16 -16.07 9.93
C LEU A 127 8.67 -14.79 9.23
N ILE A 128 9.99 -14.60 9.16
CA ILE A 128 10.61 -13.46 8.46
C ILE A 128 10.14 -13.41 7.00
N ASN A 129 10.26 -14.53 6.28
CA ASN A 129 9.84 -14.61 4.88
C ASN A 129 8.34 -14.33 4.70
N GLN A 130 7.50 -14.82 5.61
CA GLN A 130 6.07 -14.55 5.59
C GLN A 130 5.78 -13.05 5.80
N ARG A 131 6.39 -12.40 6.79
CA ARG A 131 6.21 -10.97 7.05
C ARG A 131 6.74 -10.09 5.92
N ILE A 132 7.87 -10.46 5.31
CA ILE A 132 8.36 -9.81 4.08
C ILE A 132 7.34 -9.97 2.94
N ALA A 133 6.77 -11.16 2.75
CA ALA A 133 5.75 -11.40 1.72
C ALA A 133 4.49 -10.56 1.95
N GLU A 134 4.06 -10.39 3.20
CA GLU A 134 2.97 -9.48 3.57
C GLU A 134 3.29 -8.03 3.20
N VAL A 135 4.48 -7.52 3.54
CA VAL A 135 4.88 -6.14 3.21
C VAL A 135 5.02 -5.92 1.71
N ARG A 136 5.53 -6.90 0.97
CA ARG A 136 5.56 -6.87 -0.50
C ARG A 136 4.15 -6.81 -1.09
N PHE A 137 3.17 -7.49 -0.50
CA PHE A 137 1.76 -7.35 -0.88
C PHE A 137 1.28 -5.90 -0.71
N LEU A 138 1.57 -5.27 0.43
CA LEU A 138 1.20 -3.87 0.70
C LEU A 138 1.82 -2.93 -0.35
N ARG A 139 3.12 -3.07 -0.58
CA ARG A 139 3.86 -2.25 -1.56
C ARG A 139 3.28 -2.41 -2.97
N ALA A 140 3.06 -3.64 -3.41
CA ALA A 140 2.49 -3.91 -4.73
C ALA A 140 1.05 -3.39 -4.86
N TYR A 141 0.24 -3.47 -3.81
CA TYR A 141 -1.09 -2.86 -3.80
C TYR A 141 -1.01 -1.34 -3.96
N MET A 142 -0.09 -0.68 -3.26
CA MET A 142 0.09 0.77 -3.39
C MET A 142 0.51 1.16 -4.82
N TYR A 143 1.44 0.41 -5.44
CA TYR A 143 1.79 0.61 -6.85
C TYR A 143 0.59 0.37 -7.79
N HIS A 144 -0.21 -0.67 -7.55
CA HIS A 144 -1.43 -0.92 -8.31
C HIS A 144 -2.42 0.26 -8.21
N GLN A 145 -2.61 0.82 -7.01
CA GLN A 145 -3.48 1.99 -6.83
C GLN A 145 -2.92 3.25 -7.51
N MET A 146 -1.60 3.42 -7.54
CA MET A 146 -0.96 4.54 -8.23
C MET A 146 -1.06 4.41 -9.75
N VAL A 147 -0.81 3.21 -10.31
CA VAL A 147 -0.79 3.03 -11.76
C VAL A 147 -2.15 3.25 -12.40
N ILE A 148 -3.24 2.80 -11.77
CA ILE A 148 -4.60 3.03 -12.27
C ILE A 148 -5.03 4.51 -12.21
N ARG A 149 -4.28 5.38 -11.49
CA ARG A 149 -4.58 6.81 -11.36
C ARG A 149 -3.66 7.68 -12.20
N PHE A 150 -2.37 7.35 -12.24
CA PHE A 150 -1.33 8.21 -12.79
C PHE A 150 -0.64 7.62 -14.03
N GLY A 151 -0.97 6.37 -14.38
CA GLY A 151 -0.20 5.57 -15.33
C GLY A 151 1.17 5.20 -14.75
N GLY A 152 2.22 5.24 -15.57
CA GLY A 152 3.57 4.93 -15.10
C GLY A 152 4.02 5.81 -13.93
N VAL A 153 4.70 5.24 -12.93
CA VAL A 153 5.23 5.92 -11.73
C VAL A 153 6.61 5.34 -11.38
N PRO A 154 7.53 6.08 -10.73
CA PRO A 154 8.84 5.54 -10.37
C PRO A 154 8.74 4.30 -9.46
N ILE A 155 9.38 3.20 -9.84
CA ILE A 155 9.44 1.98 -9.02
C ILE A 155 10.67 2.05 -8.12
N ILE A 156 10.43 2.18 -6.82
CA ILE A 156 11.45 2.26 -5.77
C ILE A 156 11.30 1.04 -4.85
N THR A 157 12.29 0.16 -4.89
CA THR A 157 12.34 -1.07 -4.08
C THR A 157 13.38 -1.02 -2.98
N GLN A 158 14.29 -0.04 -3.03
CA GLN A 158 15.35 0.16 -2.05
C GLN A 158 14.99 1.25 -1.04
N VAL A 159 15.66 1.21 0.10
CA VAL A 159 15.54 2.24 1.14
C VAL A 159 16.32 3.47 0.69
N GLN A 160 15.65 4.62 0.68
CA GLN A 160 16.30 5.91 0.49
C GLN A 160 16.55 6.55 1.86
N THR A 161 17.81 6.82 2.18
CA THR A 161 18.26 7.51 3.40
C THR A 161 18.71 8.93 3.07
N ILE A 162 19.05 9.71 4.10
CA ILE A 162 19.55 11.08 3.91
C ILE A 162 20.89 11.12 3.17
N ASP A 163 21.66 10.03 3.26
CA ASP A 163 22.97 9.87 2.62
C ASP A 163 22.87 9.24 1.22
N THR A 164 21.65 8.90 0.76
CA THR A 164 21.44 8.34 -0.59
C THR A 164 21.85 9.37 -1.65
N PRO A 165 22.67 8.98 -2.64
CA PRO A 165 23.07 9.87 -3.73
C PRO A 165 21.88 10.52 -4.43
N LEU A 166 22.05 11.75 -4.88
CA LEU A 166 20.98 12.54 -5.48
C LEU A 166 20.40 11.86 -6.73
N GLU A 167 21.24 11.14 -7.47
CA GLU A 167 20.90 10.36 -8.65
C GLU A 167 19.98 9.18 -8.31
N GLU A 168 20.10 8.60 -7.12
CA GLU A 168 19.26 7.52 -6.60
C GLU A 168 17.96 8.04 -5.97
N LEU A 169 17.92 9.33 -5.59
CA LEU A 169 16.71 10.02 -5.12
C LEU A 169 15.79 10.43 -6.29
N TYR A 170 16.37 10.84 -7.43
CA TYR A 170 15.62 11.24 -8.62
C TYR A 170 15.38 10.07 -9.59
N VAL A 171 14.65 9.06 -9.12
CA VAL A 171 14.27 7.92 -9.95
C VAL A 171 13.33 8.38 -11.07
N SER A 172 13.71 8.09 -12.31
CA SER A 172 12.89 8.40 -13.48
C SER A 172 11.59 7.60 -13.45
N ARG A 173 10.55 8.21 -14.00
CA ARG A 173 9.21 7.61 -14.07
C ARG A 173 9.23 6.37 -14.98
N ASN A 174 8.87 5.21 -14.43
CA ASN A 174 8.67 4.00 -15.22
C ASN A 174 7.43 4.12 -16.11
N THR A 175 7.36 3.30 -17.15
CA THR A 175 6.17 3.17 -17.99
C THR A 175 5.02 2.51 -17.22
N GLU A 176 3.79 2.71 -17.68
CA GLU A 176 2.62 2.05 -17.10
C GLU A 176 2.76 0.52 -17.14
N LYS A 177 3.26 -0.02 -18.26
CA LYS A 177 3.52 -1.44 -18.43
C LYS A 177 4.51 -1.97 -17.39
N GLU A 178 5.64 -1.28 -17.19
CA GLU A 178 6.66 -1.68 -16.22
C GLU A 178 6.10 -1.75 -14.78
N VAL A 179 5.20 -0.84 -14.41
CA VAL A 179 4.57 -0.87 -13.08
C VAL A 179 3.63 -2.07 -12.94
N TYR A 180 2.82 -2.38 -13.97
CA TYR A 180 1.99 -3.58 -13.93
C TYR A 180 2.81 -4.87 -13.92
N ASP A 181 3.86 -4.96 -14.74
CA ASP A 181 4.77 -6.10 -14.77
C ASP A 181 5.42 -6.31 -13.39
N PHE A 182 5.85 -5.23 -12.74
CA PHE A 182 6.38 -5.27 -11.37
C PHE A 182 5.35 -5.83 -10.38
N VAL A 183 4.12 -5.30 -10.37
CA VAL A 183 3.06 -5.77 -9.46
C VAL A 183 2.77 -7.26 -9.69
N ILE A 184 2.66 -7.69 -10.95
CA ILE A 184 2.39 -9.09 -11.31
C ILE A 184 3.53 -10.00 -10.83
N ALA A 185 4.78 -9.61 -11.06
CA ALA A 185 5.96 -10.36 -10.63
C ALA A 185 6.06 -10.46 -9.09
N GLU A 186 5.78 -9.37 -8.37
CA GLU A 186 5.71 -9.39 -6.90
C GLU A 186 4.64 -10.39 -6.43
N MET A 187 3.44 -10.36 -7.02
CA MET A 187 2.34 -11.26 -6.64
C MET A 187 2.67 -12.73 -6.89
N ASP A 188 3.32 -13.04 -8.02
CA ASP A 188 3.74 -14.41 -8.32
C ASP A 188 4.76 -14.95 -7.32
N ALA A 189 5.72 -14.10 -6.92
CA ALA A 189 6.72 -14.47 -5.93
C ALA A 189 6.10 -14.71 -4.55
N ILE A 190 5.26 -13.79 -4.06
CA ILE A 190 4.72 -13.89 -2.70
C ILE A 190 3.61 -14.92 -2.56
N ALA A 191 2.89 -15.26 -3.64
CA ALA A 191 1.86 -16.29 -3.60
C ALA A 191 2.41 -17.69 -3.26
N GLN A 192 3.71 -17.92 -3.45
CA GLN A 192 4.39 -19.16 -3.04
C GLN A 192 4.78 -19.17 -1.56
N VAL A 193 4.77 -18.01 -0.90
CA VAL A 193 5.21 -17.82 0.49
C VAL A 193 4.01 -17.63 1.43
N LEU A 194 3.01 -16.88 1.00
CA LEU A 194 1.83 -16.58 1.82
C LEU A 194 0.99 -17.85 2.08
N PRO A 195 0.45 -18.01 3.30
CA PRO A 195 -0.42 -19.13 3.62
C PRO A 195 -1.77 -19.02 2.88
N SER A 196 -2.46 -20.15 2.71
CA SER A 196 -3.80 -20.18 2.12
C SER A 196 -4.89 -19.66 3.05
N GLU A 197 -4.66 -19.74 4.36
CA GLU A 197 -5.57 -19.29 5.40
C GLU A 197 -4.80 -18.90 6.66
N TYR A 198 -5.42 -18.08 7.49
CA TYR A 198 -4.92 -17.64 8.79
C TYR A 198 -5.89 -18.06 9.89
N GLY A 199 -5.37 -18.24 11.10
CA GLY A 199 -6.19 -18.40 12.30
C GLY A 199 -7.01 -17.15 12.63
N SER A 200 -7.88 -17.24 13.63
CA SER A 200 -8.76 -16.13 14.04
C SER A 200 -8.02 -14.87 14.47
N ALA A 201 -6.84 -15.01 15.09
CA ALA A 201 -6.01 -13.90 15.57
C ALA A 201 -5.40 -13.08 14.43
N ASP A 202 -5.13 -13.71 13.28
CA ASP A 202 -4.46 -13.11 12.13
C ASP A 202 -5.41 -12.83 10.96
N LYS A 203 -6.71 -12.83 11.24
CA LYS A 203 -7.74 -12.61 10.23
C LYS A 203 -7.65 -11.18 9.70
N GLY A 204 -7.39 -11.05 8.40
CA GLY A 204 -7.22 -9.77 7.71
C GLY A 204 -5.90 -9.67 6.94
N ARG A 205 -4.91 -10.50 7.30
CA ARG A 205 -3.64 -10.62 6.56
C ARG A 205 -3.87 -11.21 5.16
N PRO A 206 -3.05 -10.86 4.16
CA PRO A 206 -3.17 -11.33 2.79
C PRO A 206 -2.77 -12.81 2.73
N THR A 207 -3.67 -13.61 2.19
CA THR A 207 -3.40 -15.01 1.83
C THR A 207 -2.82 -15.09 0.43
N LYS A 208 -2.32 -16.26 0.02
CA LYS A 208 -1.94 -16.48 -1.38
C LYS A 208 -3.08 -16.18 -2.36
N TRP A 209 -4.34 -16.36 -1.93
CA TRP A 209 -5.51 -16.06 -2.75
C TRP A 209 -5.70 -14.56 -2.94
N ALA A 210 -5.36 -13.74 -1.93
CA ALA A 210 -5.34 -12.29 -2.06
C ALA A 210 -4.28 -11.85 -3.09
N ALA A 211 -3.09 -12.46 -3.07
CA ALA A 211 -2.05 -12.21 -4.07
C ALA A 211 -2.53 -12.55 -5.49
N TYR A 212 -3.13 -13.72 -5.70
CA TYR A 212 -3.70 -14.08 -7.00
C TYR A 212 -4.84 -13.16 -7.46
N ALA A 213 -5.68 -12.68 -6.53
CA ALA A 213 -6.73 -11.72 -6.85
C ALA A 213 -6.16 -10.38 -7.32
N LEU A 214 -5.14 -9.85 -6.64
CA LEU A 214 -4.47 -8.62 -7.05
C LEU A 214 -3.71 -8.78 -8.37
N LYS A 215 -3.07 -9.94 -8.59
CA LYS A 215 -2.46 -10.29 -9.88
C LYS A 215 -3.50 -10.26 -11.00
N SER A 216 -4.61 -10.98 -10.84
CA SER A 216 -5.66 -11.07 -11.85
C SER A 216 -6.23 -9.69 -12.18
N ARG A 217 -6.47 -8.85 -11.16
CA ARG A 217 -6.90 -7.47 -11.36
C ARG A 217 -5.87 -6.67 -12.14
N SER A 218 -4.60 -6.70 -11.72
CA SER A 218 -3.53 -5.96 -12.40
C SER A 218 -3.35 -6.38 -13.86
N ALA A 219 -3.42 -7.68 -14.14
CA ALA A 219 -3.34 -8.20 -15.50
C ALA A 219 -4.51 -7.74 -16.39
N LEU A 220 -5.72 -7.63 -15.84
CA LEU A 220 -6.88 -7.12 -16.57
C LEU A 220 -6.71 -5.65 -16.98
N TYR A 221 -6.19 -4.81 -16.09
CA TYR A 221 -5.89 -3.41 -16.40
C TYR A 221 -4.71 -3.30 -17.39
N ALA A 222 -3.66 -4.11 -17.21
CA ALA A 222 -2.52 -4.13 -18.12
C ALA A 222 -2.91 -4.47 -19.57
N ALA A 223 -3.87 -5.39 -19.76
CA ALA A 223 -4.36 -5.77 -21.09
C ALA A 223 -5.11 -4.64 -21.83
N GLN A 224 -5.54 -3.60 -21.12
CA GLN A 224 -6.19 -2.43 -21.73
C GLN A 224 -5.18 -1.38 -22.21
N VAL A 225 -3.91 -1.46 -21.81
CA VAL A 225 -2.86 -0.52 -22.22
C VAL A 225 -2.43 -0.86 -23.65
N PRO A 226 -2.73 -0.03 -24.66
CA PRO A 226 -2.28 -0.30 -26.02
C PRO A 226 -0.75 -0.25 -26.05
N GLU A 227 -0.12 -1.25 -26.66
CA GLU A 227 1.30 -1.19 -27.03
C GLU A 227 1.47 0.01 -27.96
N LYS A 228 2.05 1.10 -27.44
CA LYS A 228 2.41 2.24 -28.28
C LYS A 228 3.47 1.76 -29.27
N SER A 229 3.08 1.69 -30.54
CA SER A 229 3.93 1.44 -31.70
C SER A 229 4.87 2.61 -32.00
#